data_AF-A0A392PEN7-F1
#
_entry.id   AF-A0A392PEN7-F1
#
_cell.length_a   1.000
_cell.length_b   1.000
_cell.length_c   1.000
_cell.angle_alpha   90.00
_cell.angle_beta   90.00
_cell.angle_gamma   90.00
#
_symmetry.space_group_name_H-M   'P 1'
#
loop_
_entity.id
_entity.type
_entity.pdbx_description
1 polymer ?
#
loop_
_entity_poly.entity_id
_entity_poly.type
_entity_poly.pdbx_seq_one_letter_code
_entity_poly.pdbx_strand_id
1 'polypeptide(L)'
;MNVRKGSTVWVPDKELAWIPAEVIDSDDKFVQIVTDSGKTVFVSAEKLCPRDADEDELGGFEDMTRLTYLNEPGVLYNIRRRYALNDIYVSLC
;
A
#
# COMPACT_ATOMS: atom_id res chain seq x y z
N MET A 1 -9.48 -7.42 -10.11
CA MET A 1 -8.64 -7.84 -8.97
C MET A 1 -9.50 -8.62 -8.00
N ASN A 2 -9.11 -9.83 -7.60
CA ASN A 2 -9.81 -10.59 -6.57
C ASN A 2 -9.29 -10.14 -5.20
N VAL A 3 -9.87 -9.05 -4.69
CA VAL A 3 -9.50 -8.50 -3.38
C VAL A 3 -10.26 -9.26 -2.30
N ARG A 4 -9.54 -9.92 -1.39
CA ARG A 4 -10.17 -10.66 -0.29
C ARG A 4 -10.41 -9.73 0.90
N LYS A 5 -11.50 -9.95 1.63
CA LYS A 5 -11.73 -9.27 2.92
C LYS A 5 -10.52 -9.49 3.85
N GLY A 6 -10.06 -8.42 4.49
CA GLY A 6 -8.85 -8.39 5.32
C GLY A 6 -7.54 -8.19 4.54
N SER A 7 -7.58 -7.97 3.22
CA SER A 7 -6.38 -7.60 2.46
C SER A 7 -6.05 -6.13 2.67
N THR A 8 -4.76 -5.82 2.81
CA THR A 8 -4.28 -4.44 2.81
C THR A 8 -4.10 -3.94 1.38
N VAL A 9 -4.49 -2.70 1.13
CA VAL A 9 -4.44 -2.05 -0.18
C VAL A 9 -4.00 -0.60 -0.06
N TRP A 10 -3.48 -0.05 -1.15
CA TRP A 10 -3.18 1.36 -1.33
C TRP A 10 -4.33 2.06 -2.03
N VAL A 11 -4.65 3.26 -1.55
CA VAL A 11 -5.73 4.11 -2.04
C VAL A 11 -5.15 5.44 -2.45
N PRO A 12 -5.52 6.00 -3.61
CA PRO A 12 -5.05 7.31 -4.00
C PRO A 12 -5.63 8.39 -3.09
N ASP A 13 -4.77 9.29 -2.62
CA ASP A 13 -5.11 10.45 -1.79
C ASP A 13 -4.52 11.73 -2.40
N LYS A 14 -5.21 12.86 -2.22
CA LYS A 14 -4.80 14.13 -2.84
C LYS A 14 -3.60 14.77 -2.15
N GLU A 15 -3.41 14.54 -0.86
CA GLU A 15 -2.38 15.17 -0.04
C GLU A 15 -1.14 14.28 0.09
N LEU A 16 -1.35 12.97 0.31
CA LEU A 16 -0.29 12.00 0.56
C LEU A 16 0.07 11.14 -0.66
N ALA A 17 -0.56 11.41 -1.82
CA ALA A 17 -0.54 10.59 -3.04
C ALA A 17 -1.17 9.20 -2.87
N TRP A 18 -0.73 8.44 -1.86
CA TRP A 18 -1.19 7.10 -1.55
C TRP A 18 -1.30 6.91 -0.04
N ILE A 19 -2.45 6.38 0.40
CA ILE A 19 -2.69 6.04 1.80
C ILE A 19 -2.98 4.55 1.98
N PRO A 20 -2.56 3.98 3.12
CA PRO A 20 -2.88 2.61 3.46
C PRO A 20 -4.35 2.46 3.83
N ALA A 21 -4.96 1.36 3.37
CA ALA A 21 -6.30 0.95 3.77
C ALA A 21 -6.42 -0.58 3.84
N GLU A 22 -7.47 -1.04 4.52
CA GLU A 22 -7.85 -2.45 4.62
C GLU A 22 -9.21 -2.67 3.99
N VAL A 23 -9.38 -3.81 3.32
CA VAL A 23 -10.63 -4.16 2.64
C VAL A 23 -11.58 -4.83 3.62
N ILE A 24 -12.71 -4.17 3.89
CA ILE A 24 -13.77 -4.72 4.74
C ILE A 24 -14.73 -5.57 3.91
N ASP A 25 -15.13 -5.03 2.76
CA ASP A 25 -16.13 -5.66 1.90
C ASP A 25 -15.80 -5.43 0.43
N SER A 26 -16.29 -6.32 -0.42
CA SER A 26 -16.02 -6.31 -1.85
C SER A 26 -17.32 -6.61 -2.56
N ASP A 27 -17.96 -5.57 -3.10
CA ASP A 27 -19.14 -5.66 -3.94
C ASP A 27 -18.71 -5.80 -5.42
N ASP A 28 -19.62 -6.18 -6.30
CA ASP A 28 -19.33 -6.48 -7.72
C ASP A 28 -18.71 -5.29 -8.49
N LYS A 29 -18.99 -4.06 -8.04
CA LYS A 29 -18.47 -2.82 -8.65
C LYS A 29 -17.56 -1.99 -7.76
N PHE A 30 -17.73 -2.07 -6.45
CA PHE A 30 -17.03 -1.20 -5.50
C PHE A 30 -16.49 -2.02 -4.34
N VAL A 31 -15.29 -1.66 -3.91
CA VAL A 31 -14.64 -2.25 -2.74
C VAL A 31 -14.80 -1.27 -1.59
N GLN A 32 -15.35 -1.76 -0.48
CA GLN A 32 -15.43 -1.03 0.76
C GLN A 32 -14.13 -1.21 1.53
N ILE A 33 -13.47 -0.10 1.78
CA ILE A 33 -12.18 -0.06 2.45
C ILE A 33 -12.25 0.83 3.68
N VAL A 34 -11.43 0.53 4.69
CA VAL A 34 -11.17 1.40 5.83
C VAL A 34 -9.74 1.90 5.76
N THR A 35 -9.61 3.22 5.69
CA THR A 35 -8.30 3.89 5.76
C THR A 35 -7.75 3.80 7.17
N ASP A 36 -6.43 3.92 7.34
CA ASP A 36 -5.77 3.97 8.65
C ASP A 36 -6.34 5.08 9.57
N SER A 37 -6.87 6.15 8.99
CA SER A 37 -7.59 7.21 9.71
C SER A 37 -8.97 6.79 10.24
N GLY A 38 -9.38 5.53 10.09
CA GLY A 38 -10.69 5.00 10.50
C GLY A 38 -11.86 5.41 9.60
N LYS A 39 -11.59 6.10 8.47
CA LYS A 39 -12.65 6.46 7.51
C LYS A 39 -12.93 5.31 6.56
N THR A 40 -14.20 4.96 6.43
CA THR A 40 -14.67 4.00 5.42
C THR A 40 -14.94 4.70 4.10
N VAL A 41 -14.39 4.17 3.00
CA VAL A 41 -14.54 4.73 1.65
C VAL A 41 -14.93 3.62 0.69
N PHE A 42 -15.71 3.95 -0.33
CA PHE A 42 -16.03 3.05 -1.44
C PHE A 42 -15.22 3.45 -2.67
N VAL A 43 -14.39 2.54 -3.17
CA VAL A 43 -13.49 2.80 -4.31
C VAL A 43 -13.62 1.67 -5.32
N SER A 44 -13.50 1.99 -6.62
CA SER A 44 -13.45 0.94 -7.66
C SER A 44 -12.19 0.09 -7.46
N ALA A 45 -12.33 -1.23 -7.58
CA ALA A 45 -11.22 -2.18 -7.51
C ALA A 45 -10.09 -1.87 -8.50
N GLU A 46 -10.38 -1.16 -9.59
CA GLU A 46 -9.41 -0.78 -10.62
C GLU A 46 -8.44 0.32 -10.18
N LYS A 47 -8.83 1.12 -9.18
CA LYS A 47 -8.00 2.22 -8.65
C LYS A 47 -7.20 1.81 -7.42
N LEU A 48 -7.39 0.59 -6.94
CA LEU A 48 -6.69 0.06 -5.78
C LEU A 48 -5.40 -0.63 -6.24
N CYS A 49 -4.33 -0.44 -5.48
CA CYS A 49 -3.11 -1.22 -5.65
C CYS A 49 -2.96 -2.17 -4.44
N PRO A 50 -2.52 -3.42 -4.64
CA PRO A 50 -2.24 -4.32 -3.52
C PRO A 50 -1.11 -3.74 -2.67
N ARG A 51 -1.25 -3.86 -1.35
CA ARG A 51 -0.21 -3.51 -0.38
C ARG A 51 0.37 -4.80 0.21
N ASP A 52 1.67 -4.76 0.46
CA ASP A 52 2.37 -5.80 1.20
C ASP A 52 2.40 -5.40 2.68
N ALA A 53 1.86 -6.25 3.55
CA ALA A 53 1.87 -6.01 5.00
C ALA A 53 3.19 -6.47 5.65
N ASP A 54 3.89 -7.42 5.04
CA ASP A 54 5.20 -7.89 5.51
C ASP A 54 6.29 -6.81 5.41
N GLU A 55 6.19 -5.90 4.42
CA GLU A 55 7.07 -4.73 4.32
C GLU A 55 7.10 -3.95 5.64
N ASP A 56 5.94 -3.74 6.27
CA ASP A 56 5.80 -3.06 7.56
C ASP A 56 6.47 -3.80 8.72
N GLU A 57 6.47 -5.12 8.73
CA GLU A 57 7.12 -5.91 9.78
C GLU A 57 8.66 -5.89 9.66
N LEU A 58 9.19 -5.74 8.44
CA LEU A 58 10.62 -5.89 8.15
C LEU A 58 11.44 -4.59 8.19
N GLY A 59 10.82 -3.43 8.46
CA GLY A 59 11.53 -2.15 8.48
C GLY A 59 11.74 -1.49 7.10
N GLY A 60 11.25 -2.12 6.03
CA GLY A 60 11.53 -1.74 4.65
C GLY A 60 12.66 -2.60 4.06
N PHE A 61 12.75 -2.66 2.73
CA PHE A 61 13.72 -3.51 2.05
C PHE A 61 14.90 -2.71 1.51
N GLU A 62 16.10 -3.27 1.71
CA GLU A 62 17.33 -2.69 1.17
C GLU A 62 17.36 -2.72 -0.36
N ASP A 63 16.90 -3.85 -0.89
CA ASP A 63 16.76 -4.17 -2.29
C ASP A 63 15.27 -4.14 -2.68
N MET A 64 14.89 -3.22 -3.56
CA MET A 64 13.49 -3.01 -3.95
C MET A 64 12.91 -4.15 -4.80
N THR A 65 13.72 -5.08 -5.32
CA THR A 65 13.23 -6.25 -6.05
C THR A 65 12.58 -7.28 -5.13
N ARG A 66 12.77 -7.15 -3.81
CA ARG A 66 12.14 -8.00 -2.79
C ARG A 66 10.71 -7.58 -2.45
N LEU A 67 10.23 -6.48 -3.00
CA LEU A 67 8.84 -6.06 -2.85
C LEU A 67 7.92 -7.09 -3.50
N THR A 68 6.99 -7.65 -2.74
CA THR A 68 5.95 -8.57 -3.24
C THR A 68 5.15 -7.93 -4.39
N TYR A 69 4.95 -6.63 -4.32
CA TYR A 69 4.29 -5.84 -5.35
C TYR A 69 5.12 -4.61 -5.72
N LEU A 70 5.76 -4.65 -6.88
CA LEU A 70 6.52 -3.51 -7.42
C LEU A 70 5.57 -2.48 -8.07
N ASN A 71 4.78 -1.82 -7.24
CA ASN A 71 3.85 -0.76 -7.65
C ASN A 71 4.37 0.61 -7.18
N GLU A 72 3.92 1.68 -7.85
CA GLU A 72 4.23 3.07 -7.47
C GLU A 72 4.04 3.36 -5.96
N PRO A 73 2.91 3.01 -5.31
CA PRO A 73 2.75 3.23 -3.87
C PRO A 73 3.74 2.44 -3.00
N GLY A 74 4.11 1.21 -3.38
CA GLY A 74 5.06 0.39 -2.62
C GLY A 74 6.46 0.97 -2.65
N VAL A 75 6.91 1.43 -3.82
CA VAL A 75 8.21 2.11 -3.97
C VAL A 75 8.23 3.41 -3.16
N LEU A 76 7.18 4.24 -3.25
CA LEU A 76 7.08 5.48 -2.50
C LEU A 76 7.10 5.23 -0.99
N TYR A 77 6.37 4.21 -0.52
CA TYR A 77 6.32 3.85 0.88
C TYR A 77 7.68 3.37 1.41
N ASN A 78 8.35 2.48 0.68
CA ASN A 78 9.67 1.97 1.04
C ASN A 78 10.71 3.10 1.14
N ILE A 79 10.74 4.01 0.17
CA ILE A 79 11.65 5.18 0.20
C ILE A 79 11.37 6.08 1.40
N ARG A 80 10.10 6.41 1.64
CA ARG A 80 9.70 7.26 2.78
C ARG A 80 10.11 6.64 4.11
N ARG A 81 9.98 5.32 4.24
CA ARG A 81 10.30 4.59 5.46
C ARG A 81 11.81 4.53 5.71
N ARG A 82 12.60 4.24 4.69
CA ARG A 82 14.06 4.22 4.79
C ARG A 82 14.64 5.61 5.05
N TYR A 83 14.04 6.65 4.48
CA TYR A 83 14.36 8.03 4.84
C TYR A 83 14.11 8.32 6.33
N ALA A 84 12.98 7.87 6.90
CA ALA A 84 12.70 8.02 8.32
C ALA A 84 13.69 7.26 9.23
N LEU A 85 14.27 6.17 8.73
CA LEU A 85 15.31 5.38 9.41
C LEU A 85 16.73 5.94 9.22
N ASN A 86 16.88 7.09 8.54
CA ASN A 86 18.18 7.67 8.13
C ASN A 86 19.03 6.75 7.23
N ASP A 87 18.41 5.78 6.56
CA ASP A 87 19.06 4.83 5.67
C ASP A 87 18.72 5.17 4.21
N ILE A 88 19.49 6.09 3.62
CA ILE A 88 19.11 6.75 2.35
C ILE A 88 19.56 6.01 1.08
N TYR A 89 20.33 4.92 1.20
CA TYR A 89 20.84 4.18 0.04
C TYR A 89 19.95 2.99 -0.28
N VAL A 90 19.23 3.08 -1.39
CA VAL A 90 18.39 2.02 -1.94
C VAL A 90 19.09 1.38 -3.14
N SER A 91 19.24 0.06 -3.16
CA SER A 91 19.79 -0.67 -4.31
C SER A 91 18.63 -1.12 -5.21
N LEU A 92 18.61 -0.64 -6.46
CA LEU A 92 17.94 -1.32 -7.57
C LEU A 92 19.04 -2.02 -8.36
N CYS A 93 19.04 -3.35 -8.35
CA CYS A 93 19.87 -4.11 -9.27
C CYS A 93 19.15 -4.24 -10.62
#